data_AF-A0A5C6C3Y1-F1
#
_entry.id   AF-A0A5C6C3Y1-F1
#
_cell.length_a   1.000
_cell.length_b   1.000
_cell.length_c   1.000
_cell.angle_alpha   90.00
_cell.angle_beta   90.00
_cell.angle_gamma   90.00
#
_symmetry.space_group_name_H-M   'P 1'
#
loop_
_entity.id
_entity.type
_entity.pdbx_description
1 polymer ?
#
loop_
_entity_poly.entity_id
_entity_poly.type
_entity_poly.pdbx_seq_one_letter_code
_entity_poly.pdbx_strand_id
1 'polypeptide(L)'
;MNTASSAISFAWLVLIGAVLAAVFLASRAFGSTDGVIPLFGRWDVVACCLIATLPLSLFAVDLLRNTRGIVKLCIACGLLALAIIMVAVAQSINLAGGLGMGSLTLVRGTVATISMIILLLVCRVLGAEIQLPAYLTSSWRPKAMLIAIAFLIPAAYADAVADGIRIDLENSLDSRRFATAERHARTMAEIVPGGIVHDKALLSLIPELQRTVEQMEEEVRRPLRTQPPIAEVGRRITLLMHLDRLDDALQLLSPLRRDPRFRPTCLDYQGLCWQRQEHFSKSLAAYQSAVAYWQTQPESDRKQLSLASAWKGVGFAARRLGKRTLEEHAYQTLVDLSPTAESHLLLAQCYSEHQKTKLAGQHAALAVELDPNLQAQSASMLTSMSRDHFGCLQLP
;
A
#
# COMPACT_ATOMS: atom_id res chain seq x y z
N MET A 1 -44.55 23.42 -0.74
CA MET A 1 -43.09 23.63 -0.70
C MET A 1 -42.27 22.37 -0.39
N ASN A 2 -42.84 21.29 0.18
CA ASN A 2 -42.06 20.08 0.53
C ASN A 2 -41.71 19.15 -0.66
N THR A 3 -42.43 19.21 -1.79
CA THR A 3 -42.22 18.32 -2.94
C THR A 3 -40.99 18.67 -3.79
N ALA A 4 -40.57 19.93 -3.78
CA ALA A 4 -39.36 20.36 -4.53
C ALA A 4 -38.07 19.93 -3.82
N SER A 5 -38.05 19.92 -2.48
CA SER A 5 -36.89 19.50 -1.70
C SER A 5 -36.61 17.99 -1.83
N SER A 6 -37.66 17.17 -1.93
CA SER A 6 -37.50 15.71 -2.07
C SER A 6 -36.96 15.33 -3.45
N ALA A 7 -37.40 16.00 -4.52
CA ALA A 7 -36.90 15.77 -5.87
C ALA A 7 -35.41 16.10 -6.01
N ILE A 8 -34.94 17.19 -5.39
CA ILE A 8 -33.52 17.56 -5.40
C ILE A 8 -32.69 16.50 -4.68
N SER A 9 -33.14 16.02 -3.50
CA SER A 9 -32.41 14.98 -2.76
C SER A 9 -32.29 13.66 -3.54
N PHE A 10 -33.34 13.29 -4.30
CA PHE A 10 -33.33 12.06 -5.10
C PHE A 10 -32.34 12.12 -6.27
N ALA A 11 -32.28 13.25 -6.98
CA ALA A 11 -31.34 13.42 -8.11
C ALA A 11 -29.86 13.31 -7.67
N TRP A 12 -29.52 13.87 -6.51
CA TRP A 12 -28.17 13.76 -5.94
C TRP A 12 -27.84 12.33 -5.49
N LEU A 13 -28.80 11.60 -4.92
CA LEU A 13 -28.61 10.18 -4.57
C LEU A 13 -28.37 9.32 -5.82
N VAL A 14 -29.13 9.54 -6.89
CA VAL A 14 -28.93 8.84 -8.17
C VAL A 14 -27.55 9.17 -8.74
N LEU A 15 -27.12 10.43 -8.68
CA LEU A 15 -25.79 10.83 -9.14
C LEU A 15 -24.67 10.16 -8.33
N ILE A 16 -24.76 10.18 -7.00
CA ILE A 16 -23.77 9.53 -6.12
C ILE A 16 -23.72 8.03 -6.43
N GLY A 17 -24.88 7.37 -6.54
CA GLY A 17 -24.97 5.97 -6.92
C GLY A 17 -24.34 5.68 -8.29
N ALA A 18 -24.58 6.55 -9.28
CA ALA A 18 -23.99 6.43 -10.61
C ALA A 18 -22.47 6.62 -10.60
N VAL A 19 -21.95 7.57 -9.82
CA VAL A 19 -20.49 7.79 -9.67
C VAL A 19 -19.84 6.58 -8.99
N LEU A 20 -20.43 6.05 -7.92
CA LEU A 20 -19.93 4.86 -7.25
C LEU A 20 -19.96 3.63 -8.17
N ALA A 21 -21.04 3.45 -8.92
CA ALA A 21 -21.16 2.38 -9.92
C ALA A 21 -20.12 2.54 -11.04
N ALA A 22 -19.87 3.76 -11.52
CA ALA A 22 -18.86 4.03 -12.53
C ALA A 22 -17.44 3.75 -12.02
N VAL A 23 -17.11 4.16 -10.79
CA VAL A 23 -15.83 3.83 -10.13
C VAL A 23 -15.67 2.31 -10.03
N PHE A 24 -16.70 1.60 -9.57
CA PHE A 24 -16.68 0.15 -9.44
C PHE A 24 -16.52 -0.55 -10.79
N LEU A 25 -17.30 -0.18 -11.80
CA LEU A 25 -17.22 -0.74 -13.15
C LEU A 25 -15.87 -0.44 -13.81
N ALA A 26 -15.36 0.78 -13.69
CA ALA A 26 -14.04 1.14 -14.20
C ALA A 26 -12.94 0.32 -13.52
N SER A 27 -13.00 0.16 -12.19
CA SER A 27 -12.03 -0.66 -11.45
C SER A 27 -12.04 -2.12 -11.89
N ARG A 28 -13.21 -2.66 -12.24
CA ARG A 28 -13.38 -4.04 -12.73
C ARG A 28 -12.99 -4.23 -14.19
N ALA A 29 -13.30 -3.25 -15.04
CA ALA A 29 -13.06 -3.34 -16.48
C ALA A 29 -11.60 -3.09 -16.83
N PHE A 30 -10.92 -2.19 -16.10
CA PHE A 30 -9.55 -1.79 -16.37
C PHE A 30 -8.53 -2.39 -15.40
N GLY A 31 -8.96 -2.95 -14.27
CA GLY A 31 -8.05 -3.60 -13.32
C GLY A 31 -7.43 -4.86 -13.90
N SER A 32 -6.11 -4.98 -13.82
CA SER A 32 -5.42 -6.25 -14.02
C SER A 32 -5.82 -7.26 -12.94
N THR A 33 -5.48 -8.54 -13.12
CA THR A 33 -5.64 -9.58 -12.09
C THR A 33 -4.98 -9.22 -10.77
N ASP A 34 -3.95 -8.36 -10.81
CA ASP A 34 -3.20 -7.90 -9.65
C ASP A 34 -3.79 -6.63 -9.02
N GLY A 35 -4.91 -6.12 -9.54
CA GLY A 35 -5.57 -4.91 -9.07
C GLY A 35 -4.92 -3.60 -9.54
N VAL A 36 -3.97 -3.68 -10.47
CA VAL A 36 -3.32 -2.49 -11.05
C VAL A 36 -4.21 -1.92 -12.14
N ILE A 37 -4.61 -0.66 -12.00
CA ILE A 37 -5.40 0.05 -13.02
C ILE A 37 -4.45 0.85 -13.89
N PRO A 38 -4.37 0.60 -15.20
CA PRO A 38 -3.49 1.36 -16.07
C PRO A 38 -3.74 2.86 -15.96
N LEU A 39 -2.69 3.69 -16.09
CA LEU A 39 -2.68 5.14 -15.90
C LEU A 39 -2.90 5.62 -14.46
N PHE A 40 -3.72 4.94 -13.65
CA PHE A 40 -4.06 5.39 -12.30
C PHE A 40 -3.36 4.61 -11.17
N GLY A 41 -2.81 3.43 -11.47
CA GLY A 41 -2.18 2.50 -10.53
C GLY A 41 -3.17 1.81 -9.60
N ARG A 42 -4.00 2.58 -8.88
CA ARG A 42 -4.96 2.10 -7.87
C ARG A 42 -6.37 2.69 -8.07
N TRP A 43 -7.36 1.99 -7.52
CA TRP A 43 -8.77 2.38 -7.62
C TRP A 43 -9.11 3.65 -6.82
N ASP A 44 -8.42 3.90 -5.71
CA ASP A 44 -8.63 5.08 -4.87
C ASP A 44 -8.14 6.36 -5.57
N VAL A 45 -7.06 6.27 -6.38
CA VAL A 45 -6.61 7.36 -7.26
C VAL A 45 -7.66 7.67 -8.33
N VAL A 46 -8.28 6.64 -8.94
CA VAL A 46 -9.41 6.82 -9.89
C VAL A 46 -10.57 7.54 -9.21
N ALA A 47 -10.95 7.09 -8.02
CA ALA A 47 -12.05 7.69 -7.25
C ALA A 47 -11.76 9.16 -6.91
N CYS A 48 -10.54 9.48 -6.45
CA CYS A 48 -10.10 10.84 -6.18
C CYS A 48 -10.20 11.72 -7.44
N CYS A 49 -9.68 11.25 -8.58
CA CYS A 49 -9.77 11.96 -9.86
C CYS A 49 -11.22 12.24 -10.27
N LEU A 50 -12.10 11.24 -10.21
CA LEU A 50 -13.50 11.38 -10.60
C LEU A 50 -14.28 12.33 -9.67
N ILE A 51 -14.04 12.26 -8.36
CA ILE A 51 -14.69 13.15 -7.39
C ILE A 51 -14.21 14.59 -7.59
N ALA A 52 -12.90 14.80 -7.78
CA ALA A 52 -12.32 16.12 -7.98
C ALA A 52 -12.78 16.79 -9.29
N THR A 53 -13.02 16.01 -10.35
CA THR A 53 -13.46 16.54 -11.65
C THR A 53 -14.97 16.76 -11.74
N LEU A 54 -15.77 16.18 -10.83
CA LEU A 54 -17.23 16.28 -10.84
C LEU A 54 -17.77 17.71 -11.01
N PRO A 55 -17.31 18.73 -10.26
CA PRO A 55 -17.82 20.09 -10.41
C PRO A 55 -17.54 20.69 -11.79
N LEU A 56 -16.35 20.42 -12.35
CA LEU A 56 -15.95 20.87 -13.67
C LEU A 56 -16.78 20.19 -14.76
N SER A 57 -17.02 18.89 -14.62
CA SER A 57 -17.84 18.10 -15.56
C SER A 57 -19.30 18.51 -15.52
N LEU A 58 -19.86 18.82 -14.34
CA LEU A 58 -21.21 19.40 -14.22
C LEU A 58 -21.31 20.72 -14.99
N PHE A 59 -20.32 21.61 -14.83
CA PHE A 59 -20.28 22.88 -15.57
C PHE A 59 -20.25 22.65 -17.09
N ALA A 60 -19.42 21.73 -17.56
CA ALA A 60 -19.33 21.40 -18.99
C ALA A 60 -20.65 20.83 -19.54
N VAL A 61 -21.33 19.95 -18.80
CA VAL A 61 -22.62 19.37 -19.21
C VAL A 61 -23.75 20.40 -19.19
N ASP A 62 -23.67 21.43 -18.34
CA ASP A 62 -24.66 22.51 -18.32
C ASP A 62 -24.60 23.39 -19.58
N LEU A 63 -23.42 23.60 -20.15
CA LEU A 63 -23.26 24.27 -21.45
C LEU A 63 -24.00 23.53 -22.58
N LEU A 64 -24.22 22.22 -22.44
CA LEU A 64 -24.92 21.38 -23.39
C LEU A 64 -26.41 21.24 -23.08
N ARG A 65 -26.97 21.99 -22.11
CA ARG A 65 -28.36 21.81 -21.64
C ARG A 65 -29.38 21.86 -22.78
N ASN A 66 -29.26 22.85 -23.67
CA ASN A 66 -30.21 23.11 -24.76
C ASN A 66 -30.04 22.22 -26.00
N THR A 67 -29.08 21.27 -25.97
CA THR A 67 -28.87 20.36 -27.09
C THR A 67 -29.85 19.19 -27.09
N ARG A 68 -30.23 18.70 -28.28
CA ARG A 68 -31.12 17.54 -28.45
C ARG A 68 -30.48 16.26 -27.89
N GLY A 69 -31.30 15.32 -27.40
CA GLY A 69 -30.83 14.08 -26.79
C GLY A 69 -29.91 13.23 -27.69
N ILE A 70 -30.23 13.11 -28.98
CA ILE A 70 -29.40 12.38 -29.95
C ILE A 70 -28.00 12.99 -30.07
N VAL A 71 -27.92 14.32 -30.11
CA VAL A 71 -26.63 15.03 -30.19
C VAL A 71 -25.80 14.78 -28.93
N LYS A 72 -26.43 14.77 -27.73
CA LYS A 72 -25.75 14.43 -26.47
C LYS A 72 -25.17 13.02 -26.51
N LEU A 73 -25.89 12.04 -27.07
CA LEU A 73 -25.42 10.67 -27.23
C LEU A 73 -24.22 10.60 -28.18
N CYS A 74 -24.28 11.28 -29.33
CA CYS A 74 -23.16 11.35 -30.27
C CYS A 74 -21.91 11.98 -29.63
N ILE A 75 -22.08 13.06 -28.87
CA ILE A 75 -20.98 13.70 -28.11
C ILE A 75 -20.39 12.72 -27.09
N ALA A 76 -21.23 12.02 -26.33
CA ALA A 76 -20.79 11.04 -25.35
C ALA A 76 -19.97 9.89 -25.99
N CYS A 77 -20.43 9.36 -27.14
CA CYS A 77 -19.68 8.35 -27.89
C CYS A 77 -18.33 8.87 -28.41
N GLY A 78 -18.29 10.09 -28.96
CA GLY A 78 -17.05 10.71 -29.43
C GLY A 78 -16.05 10.95 -28.29
N LEU A 79 -16.54 11.41 -27.13
CA LEU A 79 -15.75 11.59 -25.92
C LEU A 79 -15.21 10.26 -25.37
N LEU A 80 -16.01 9.19 -25.43
CA LEU A 80 -15.57 7.85 -25.01
C LEU A 80 -14.41 7.36 -25.88
N ALA A 81 -14.53 7.49 -27.21
CA ALA A 81 -13.45 7.14 -28.13
C ALA A 81 -12.19 7.96 -27.84
N LEU A 82 -12.31 9.26 -27.59
CA LEU A 82 -11.19 10.12 -27.22
C LEU A 82 -10.52 9.69 -25.91
N ALA A 83 -11.30 9.35 -24.88
CA ALA A 83 -10.75 8.87 -23.61
C ALA A 83 -9.96 7.56 -23.79
N ILE A 84 -10.49 6.61 -24.57
CA ILE A 84 -9.80 5.35 -24.88
C ILE A 84 -8.49 5.61 -25.62
N ILE A 85 -8.49 6.48 -26.63
CA ILE A 85 -7.29 6.86 -27.37
C ILE A 85 -6.26 7.51 -26.45
N MET A 86 -6.67 8.44 -25.57
CA MET A 86 -5.75 9.09 -24.64
C MET A 86 -5.12 8.09 -23.66
N VAL A 87 -5.89 7.13 -23.15
CA VAL A 87 -5.33 6.07 -22.29
C VAL A 87 -4.32 5.21 -23.04
N ALA A 88 -4.64 4.78 -24.26
CA ALA A 88 -3.74 3.97 -25.09
C ALA A 88 -2.44 4.72 -25.46
N VAL A 89 -2.54 5.99 -25.83
CA VAL A 89 -1.38 6.86 -26.12
C VAL A 89 -0.55 7.09 -24.86
N ALA A 90 -1.19 7.40 -23.73
CA ALA A 90 -0.48 7.63 -22.47
C ALA A 90 0.29 6.38 -22.04
N GLN A 91 -0.31 5.20 -22.12
CA GLN A 91 0.38 3.92 -21.85
C GLN A 91 1.58 3.71 -22.77
N SER A 92 1.42 3.99 -24.07
CA SER A 92 2.51 3.83 -25.05
C SER A 92 3.70 4.74 -24.76
N ILE A 93 3.46 5.99 -24.38
CA ILE A 93 4.53 6.94 -24.01
C ILE A 93 5.11 6.59 -22.64
N ASN A 94 4.27 6.12 -21.73
CA ASN A 94 4.69 5.75 -20.38
C ASN A 94 5.70 4.59 -20.41
N LEU A 95 5.44 3.58 -21.24
CA LEU A 95 6.37 2.47 -21.50
C LEU A 95 7.72 2.95 -22.05
N ALA A 96 7.75 4.09 -22.73
CA ALA A 96 8.99 4.69 -23.24
C ALA A 96 9.70 5.58 -22.19
N GLY A 97 9.20 5.67 -20.95
CA GLY A 97 9.77 6.49 -19.88
C GLY A 97 9.68 8.00 -20.12
N GLY A 98 8.84 8.45 -21.05
CA GLY A 98 8.86 9.82 -21.56
C GLY A 98 7.98 10.83 -20.82
N LEU A 99 7.04 10.38 -19.99
CA LEU A 99 6.09 11.29 -19.32
C LEU A 99 6.60 11.74 -17.95
N GLY A 100 6.85 13.05 -17.82
CA GLY A 100 7.03 13.67 -16.51
C GLY A 100 5.72 13.67 -15.70
N MET A 101 5.83 13.74 -14.38
CA MET A 101 4.70 13.71 -13.45
C MET A 101 3.58 14.72 -13.82
N GLY A 102 3.95 15.94 -14.25
CA GLY A 102 2.96 16.96 -14.66
C GLY A 102 2.12 16.54 -15.87
N SER A 103 2.74 15.91 -16.87
CA SER A 103 2.02 15.43 -18.06
C SER A 103 1.05 14.30 -17.73
N LEU A 104 1.45 13.40 -16.83
CA LEU A 104 0.64 12.28 -16.37
C LEU A 104 -0.58 12.77 -15.57
N THR A 105 -0.40 13.76 -14.70
CA THR A 105 -1.48 14.44 -13.98
C THR A 105 -2.48 15.08 -14.93
N LEU A 106 -2.00 15.78 -15.97
CA LEU A 106 -2.87 16.37 -16.98
C LEU A 106 -3.69 15.30 -17.70
N VAL A 107 -3.05 14.19 -18.12
CA VAL A 107 -3.76 13.07 -18.77
C VAL A 107 -4.79 12.44 -17.84
N ARG A 108 -4.45 12.18 -16.56
CA ARG A 108 -5.40 11.63 -15.58
C ARG A 108 -6.60 12.54 -15.39
N GLY A 109 -6.35 13.83 -15.20
CA GLY A 109 -7.40 14.82 -14.99
C GLY A 109 -8.30 14.96 -16.23
N THR A 110 -7.75 14.95 -17.44
CA THR A 110 -8.54 15.02 -18.67
C THR A 110 -9.37 13.75 -18.88
N VAL A 111 -8.78 12.56 -18.74
CA VAL A 111 -9.49 11.28 -18.84
C VAL A 111 -10.61 11.20 -17.80
N ALA A 112 -10.35 11.58 -16.55
CA ALA A 112 -11.38 11.59 -15.50
C ALA A 112 -12.48 12.61 -15.77
N THR A 113 -12.14 13.81 -16.23
CA THR A 113 -13.12 14.85 -16.60
C THR A 113 -14.03 14.37 -17.72
N ILE A 114 -13.46 13.77 -18.78
CA ILE A 114 -14.21 13.24 -19.93
C ILE A 114 -15.13 12.09 -19.48
N SER A 115 -14.61 11.13 -18.73
CA SER A 115 -15.39 10.01 -18.19
C SER A 115 -16.58 10.50 -17.36
N MET A 116 -16.36 11.53 -16.52
CA MET A 116 -17.42 12.11 -15.71
C MET A 116 -18.44 12.92 -16.54
N ILE A 117 -18.01 13.60 -17.61
CA ILE A 117 -18.94 14.25 -18.56
C ILE A 117 -19.84 13.21 -19.24
N ILE A 118 -19.27 12.08 -19.69
CA ILE A 118 -20.04 10.98 -20.30
C ILE A 118 -21.10 10.46 -19.32
N LEU A 119 -20.70 10.16 -18.07
CA LEU A 119 -21.61 9.69 -17.03
C LEU A 119 -22.77 10.67 -16.81
N LEU A 120 -22.47 11.95 -16.67
CA LEU A 120 -23.46 13.01 -16.45
C LEU A 120 -24.40 13.20 -17.65
N LEU A 121 -23.90 13.08 -18.89
CA LEU A 121 -24.72 13.11 -20.09
C LEU A 121 -25.70 11.94 -20.12
N VAL A 122 -25.26 10.73 -19.78
CA VAL A 122 -26.11 9.54 -19.68
C VAL A 122 -27.18 9.73 -18.59
N CYS A 123 -26.81 10.21 -17.40
CA CYS A 123 -27.78 10.52 -16.34
C CYS A 123 -28.83 11.55 -16.79
N ARG A 124 -28.44 12.59 -17.53
CA ARG A 124 -29.38 13.58 -18.09
C ARG A 124 -30.31 12.97 -19.14
N VAL A 125 -29.83 12.06 -19.99
CA VAL A 125 -30.68 11.32 -20.96
C VAL A 125 -31.71 10.45 -20.23
N LEU A 126 -31.36 9.90 -19.06
CA LEU A 126 -32.26 9.14 -18.19
C LEU A 126 -33.21 10.02 -17.36
N GLY A 127 -33.21 11.35 -17.55
CA GLY A 127 -34.14 12.27 -16.91
C GLY A 127 -33.68 12.91 -15.60
N ALA A 128 -32.40 12.76 -15.22
CA ALA A 128 -31.88 13.46 -14.05
C ALA A 128 -31.63 14.96 -14.35
N GLU A 129 -32.47 15.85 -13.82
CA GLU A 129 -32.23 17.30 -13.90
C GLU A 129 -31.31 17.76 -12.77
N ILE A 130 -30.04 18.01 -13.10
CA ILE A 130 -29.06 18.60 -12.19
C ILE A 130 -28.92 20.09 -12.55
N GLN A 131 -29.31 20.98 -11.63
CA GLN A 131 -29.18 22.43 -11.78
C GLN A 131 -27.96 22.92 -11.01
N LEU A 132 -27.10 23.70 -11.68
CA LEU A 132 -25.96 24.34 -11.04
C LEU A 132 -26.34 25.69 -10.42
N PRO A 133 -25.68 26.09 -9.32
CA PRO A 133 -25.82 27.44 -8.78
C PRO A 133 -25.43 28.52 -9.79
N ALA A 134 -26.23 29.59 -9.88
CA ALA A 134 -26.02 30.69 -10.83
C ALA A 134 -24.67 31.42 -10.66
N TYR A 135 -24.06 31.40 -9.47
CA TYR A 135 -22.77 32.06 -9.24
C TYR A 135 -21.60 31.45 -10.05
N LEU A 136 -21.71 30.18 -10.45
CA LEU A 136 -20.67 29.49 -11.22
C LEU A 136 -20.61 29.95 -12.69
N THR A 137 -21.69 30.53 -13.22
CA THR A 137 -21.77 30.87 -14.65
C THR A 137 -21.19 32.24 -14.96
N SER A 138 -21.33 33.20 -14.05
CA SER A 138 -21.08 34.63 -14.29
C SER A 138 -19.61 35.07 -14.25
N SER A 139 -18.75 34.44 -13.43
CA SER A 139 -17.36 34.87 -13.24
C SER A 139 -16.33 33.82 -13.71
N TRP A 140 -15.15 34.27 -14.15
CA TRP A 140 -14.05 33.38 -14.56
C TRP A 140 -13.30 32.77 -13.37
N ARG A 141 -13.28 33.45 -12.22
CA ARG A 141 -12.59 33.00 -11.00
C ARG A 141 -13.05 31.64 -10.49
N PRO A 142 -14.37 31.36 -10.31
CA PRO A 142 -14.81 30.03 -9.89
C PRO A 142 -14.44 28.96 -10.93
N LYS A 143 -14.46 29.28 -12.23
CA LYS A 143 -14.06 28.33 -13.28
C LYS A 143 -12.58 27.96 -13.17
N ALA A 144 -11.71 28.95 -12.95
CA ALA A 144 -10.28 28.71 -12.70
C ALA A 144 -10.06 27.87 -11.43
N MET A 145 -10.83 28.15 -10.36
CA MET A 145 -10.77 27.36 -9.13
C MET A 145 -11.23 25.91 -9.34
N LEU A 146 -12.29 25.67 -10.12
CA LEU A 146 -12.76 24.31 -10.45
C LEU A 146 -11.72 23.54 -11.26
N ILE A 147 -11.04 24.21 -12.21
CA ILE A 147 -9.92 23.62 -12.94
C ILE A 147 -8.79 23.29 -11.97
N ALA A 148 -8.39 24.23 -11.10
CA ALA A 148 -7.35 23.98 -10.11
C ALA A 148 -7.69 22.77 -9.21
N ILE A 149 -8.92 22.67 -8.71
CA ILE A 149 -9.41 21.53 -7.91
C ILE A 149 -9.31 20.22 -8.70
N ALA A 150 -9.78 20.22 -9.95
CA ALA A 150 -9.84 19.04 -10.81
C ALA A 150 -8.46 18.43 -11.13
N PHE A 151 -7.38 19.23 -11.08
CA PHE A 151 -6.03 18.77 -11.40
C PHE A 151 -5.08 18.72 -10.19
N LEU A 152 -5.11 19.71 -9.29
CA LEU A 152 -4.17 19.78 -8.17
C LEU A 152 -4.50 18.77 -7.06
N ILE A 153 -5.78 18.55 -6.74
CA ILE A 153 -6.15 17.58 -5.69
C ILE A 153 -5.72 16.17 -6.09
N PRO A 154 -6.05 15.67 -7.30
CA PRO A 154 -5.60 14.34 -7.69
C PRO A 154 -4.09 14.23 -7.85
N ALA A 155 -3.40 15.31 -8.24
CA ALA A 155 -1.93 15.33 -8.30
C ALA A 155 -1.31 15.11 -6.92
N ALA A 156 -1.73 15.90 -5.94
CA ALA A 156 -1.24 15.81 -4.56
C ALA A 156 -1.58 14.44 -3.94
N TYR A 157 -2.77 13.92 -4.23
CA TYR A 157 -3.16 12.59 -3.76
C TYR A 157 -2.33 11.47 -4.39
N ALA A 158 -2.11 11.51 -5.71
CA ALA A 158 -1.31 10.53 -6.42
C ALA A 158 0.15 10.52 -5.94
N ASP A 159 0.72 11.69 -5.66
CA ASP A 159 2.06 11.85 -5.09
C ASP A 159 2.15 11.21 -3.69
N ALA A 160 1.21 11.52 -2.80
CA ALA A 160 1.14 10.91 -1.46
C ALA A 160 0.97 9.37 -1.51
N VAL A 161 0.15 8.86 -2.44
CA VAL A 161 -0.02 7.42 -2.66
C VAL A 161 1.26 6.79 -3.20
N ALA A 162 1.97 7.46 -4.11
CA ALA A 162 3.23 6.98 -4.66
C ALA A 162 4.32 6.85 -3.58
N ASP A 163 4.41 7.83 -2.67
CA ASP A 163 5.31 7.76 -1.52
C ASP A 163 4.99 6.59 -0.58
N GLY A 164 3.71 6.36 -0.29
CA GLY A 164 3.29 5.19 0.49
C GLY A 164 3.70 3.87 -0.17
N ILE A 165 3.47 3.72 -1.48
CA ILE A 165 3.88 2.52 -2.23
C ILE A 165 5.40 2.37 -2.28
N ARG A 166 6.14 3.47 -2.38
CA ARG A 166 7.62 3.44 -2.35
C ARG A 166 8.12 2.83 -1.05
N ILE A 167 7.58 3.27 0.09
CA ILE A 167 7.92 2.72 1.41
C ILE A 167 7.56 1.22 1.48
N ASP A 168 6.38 0.84 0.99
CA ASP A 168 5.96 -0.58 0.97
C ASP A 168 6.86 -1.44 0.06
N LEU A 169 7.33 -0.88 -1.05
CA LEU A 169 8.27 -1.51 -1.96
C LEU A 169 9.65 -1.70 -1.33
N GLU A 170 10.22 -0.66 -0.72
CA GLU A 170 11.49 -0.72 0.03
C GLU A 170 11.41 -1.81 1.12
N ASN A 171 10.36 -1.78 1.95
CA ASN A 171 10.12 -2.79 2.98
C ASN A 171 9.98 -4.22 2.41
N SER A 172 9.34 -4.36 1.25
CA SER A 172 9.18 -5.65 0.57
C SER A 172 10.51 -6.18 0.01
N LEU A 173 11.36 -5.30 -0.51
CA LEU A 173 12.71 -5.64 -0.97
C LEU A 173 13.59 -6.09 0.21
N ASP A 174 13.58 -5.33 1.31
CA ASP A 174 14.36 -5.63 2.52
C ASP A 174 13.92 -6.94 3.17
N SER A 175 12.61 -7.19 3.20
CA SER A 175 12.03 -8.45 3.71
C SER A 175 12.05 -9.61 2.71
N ARG A 176 12.64 -9.40 1.52
CA ARG A 176 12.74 -10.38 0.41
C ARG A 176 11.39 -10.96 0.00
N ARG A 177 10.32 -10.16 0.00
CA ARG A 177 9.00 -10.53 -0.51
C ARG A 177 8.90 -10.13 -1.98
N PHE A 178 9.60 -10.86 -2.84
CA PHE A 178 9.81 -10.46 -4.23
C PHE A 178 8.52 -10.36 -5.05
N ALA A 179 7.54 -11.25 -4.83
CA ALA A 179 6.24 -11.14 -5.51
C ALA A 179 5.47 -9.87 -5.09
N THR A 180 5.48 -9.55 -3.80
CA THR A 180 4.87 -8.33 -3.27
C THR A 180 5.60 -7.08 -3.77
N ALA A 181 6.94 -7.09 -3.75
CA ALA A 181 7.77 -6.03 -4.28
C ALA A 181 7.51 -5.80 -5.78
N GLU A 182 7.41 -6.86 -6.58
CA GLU A 182 7.08 -6.74 -8.00
C GLU A 182 5.73 -6.04 -8.21
N ARG A 183 4.71 -6.43 -7.44
CA ARG A 183 3.38 -5.79 -7.50
C ARG A 183 3.42 -4.33 -7.10
N HIS A 184 4.13 -3.98 -6.04
CA HIS A 184 4.30 -2.58 -5.63
C HIS A 184 5.06 -1.77 -6.69
N ALA A 185 6.13 -2.32 -7.27
CA ALA A 185 6.90 -1.66 -8.32
C ALA A 185 6.05 -1.39 -9.57
N ARG A 186 5.25 -2.36 -10.02
CA ARG A 186 4.31 -2.17 -11.15
C ARG A 186 3.26 -1.10 -10.83
N THR A 187 2.64 -1.19 -9.66
CA THR A 187 1.65 -0.18 -9.21
C THR A 187 2.28 1.22 -9.18
N MET A 188 3.51 1.33 -8.65
CA MET A 188 4.23 2.58 -8.55
C MET A 188 4.58 3.14 -9.92
N ALA A 189 5.00 2.31 -10.89
CA ALA A 189 5.33 2.76 -12.23
C ALA A 189 4.13 3.28 -13.02
N GLU A 190 2.92 2.81 -12.72
CA GLU A 190 1.69 3.42 -13.25
C GLU A 190 1.43 4.80 -12.65
N ILE A 191 1.85 5.05 -11.39
CA ILE A 191 1.62 6.31 -10.69
C ILE A 191 2.70 7.34 -10.99
N VAL A 192 3.98 6.95 -10.86
CA VAL A 192 5.21 7.73 -11.04
C VAL A 192 6.22 6.89 -11.82
N PRO A 193 6.19 6.94 -13.16
CA PRO A 193 7.01 6.08 -14.02
C PRO A 193 8.52 6.28 -13.86
N GLY A 194 8.92 7.54 -13.61
CA GLY A 194 10.30 7.94 -13.35
C GLY A 194 10.76 7.75 -11.90
N GLY A 195 10.03 6.98 -11.09
CA GLY A 195 10.39 6.72 -9.70
C GLY A 195 11.73 5.99 -9.56
N ILE A 196 12.44 6.28 -8.46
CA ILE A 196 13.72 5.67 -8.11
C ILE A 196 13.57 5.00 -6.74
N VAL A 197 14.09 3.78 -6.61
CA VAL A 197 14.08 2.98 -5.37
C VAL A 197 15.43 2.33 -5.21
N HIS A 198 16.09 2.52 -4.05
CA HIS A 198 17.46 2.05 -3.80
C HIS A 198 18.43 2.41 -4.94
N ASP A 199 18.39 3.67 -5.38
CA ASP A 199 19.18 4.21 -6.50
C ASP A 199 18.98 3.52 -7.86
N LYS A 200 17.94 2.67 -7.99
CA LYS A 200 17.54 2.03 -9.24
C LYS A 200 16.26 2.65 -9.78
N ALA A 201 16.22 2.94 -11.08
CA ALA A 201 15.01 3.38 -11.75
C ALA A 201 13.97 2.25 -11.81
N LEU A 202 12.69 2.55 -11.55
CA LEU A 202 11.60 1.56 -11.55
C LEU A 202 11.52 0.75 -12.86
N LEU A 203 11.72 1.41 -14.00
CA LEU A 203 11.71 0.76 -15.32
C LEU A 203 12.78 -0.33 -15.48
N SER A 204 13.89 -0.22 -14.73
CA SER A 204 14.94 -1.26 -14.70
C SER A 204 14.67 -2.33 -13.64
N LEU A 205 14.07 -1.93 -12.51
CA LEU A 205 13.80 -2.80 -11.37
C LEU A 205 12.66 -3.80 -11.66
N ILE A 206 11.59 -3.37 -12.33
CA ILE A 206 10.44 -4.22 -12.65
C ILE A 206 10.85 -5.48 -13.44
N PRO A 207 11.57 -5.40 -14.57
CA PRO A 207 11.96 -6.60 -15.31
C PRO A 207 12.99 -7.46 -14.56
N GLU A 208 13.75 -6.90 -13.62
CA GLU A 208 14.62 -7.68 -12.72
C GLU A 208 13.77 -8.52 -11.75
N LEU A 209 12.82 -7.87 -11.06
CA LEU A 209 11.91 -8.53 -10.12
C LEU A 209 11.04 -9.59 -10.81
N GLN A 210 10.48 -9.28 -11.99
CA GLN A 210 9.73 -10.23 -12.82
C GLN A 210 10.53 -11.51 -13.09
N ARG A 211 11.77 -11.38 -13.58
CA ARG A 211 12.65 -12.52 -13.84
C ARG A 211 12.94 -13.32 -12.56
N THR A 212 13.16 -12.63 -11.44
CA THR A 212 13.38 -13.29 -10.15
C THR A 212 12.14 -14.08 -9.70
N VAL A 213 10.95 -13.49 -9.78
CA VAL A 213 9.68 -14.13 -9.43
C VAL A 213 9.41 -15.33 -10.34
N GLU A 214 9.54 -15.17 -11.65
CA GLU A 214 9.36 -16.26 -12.63
C GLU A 214 10.30 -17.44 -12.38
N GLN A 215 11.57 -17.18 -12.06
CA GLN A 215 12.54 -18.23 -11.71
C GLN A 215 12.13 -18.99 -10.44
N MET A 216 11.70 -18.27 -9.40
CA MET A 216 11.23 -18.88 -8.17
C MET A 216 9.95 -19.68 -8.38
N GLU A 217 9.00 -19.16 -9.16
CA GLU A 217 7.77 -19.87 -9.53
C GLU A 217 8.08 -21.16 -10.29
N GLU A 218 8.99 -21.11 -11.25
CA GLU A 218 9.41 -22.29 -12.00
C GLU A 218 10.04 -23.34 -11.08
N GLU A 219 10.85 -22.91 -10.11
CA GLU A 219 11.40 -23.82 -9.12
C GLU A 219 10.34 -24.42 -8.19
N VAL A 220 9.31 -23.64 -7.83
CA VAL A 220 8.16 -24.11 -7.05
C VAL A 220 7.27 -25.07 -7.84
N ARG A 221 7.13 -24.88 -9.16
CA ARG A 221 6.35 -25.78 -10.03
C ARG A 221 6.97 -27.17 -10.15
N ARG A 222 8.28 -27.30 -10.00
CA ARG A 222 8.95 -28.61 -10.04
C ARG A 222 8.40 -29.51 -8.92
N PRO A 223 7.95 -30.74 -9.22
CA PRO A 223 7.45 -31.64 -8.19
C PRO A 223 8.58 -32.01 -7.23
N LEU A 224 8.27 -32.04 -5.93
CA LEU A 224 9.17 -32.62 -4.94
C LEU A 224 9.26 -34.13 -5.16
N ARG A 225 10.40 -34.72 -4.82
CA ARG A 225 10.55 -36.18 -4.78
C ARG A 225 9.51 -36.79 -3.83
N THR A 226 9.16 -38.06 -4.02
CA THR A 226 8.22 -38.78 -3.13
C THR A 226 8.67 -38.77 -1.67
N GLN A 227 9.99 -38.75 -1.44
CA GLN A 227 10.60 -38.56 -0.13
C GLN A 227 11.70 -37.49 -0.26
N PRO A 228 11.34 -36.20 -0.21
CA PRO A 228 12.30 -35.14 -0.40
C PRO A 228 13.19 -35.00 0.85
N PRO A 229 14.51 -34.78 0.70
CA PRO A 229 15.35 -34.45 1.83
C PRO A 229 14.87 -33.15 2.48
N ILE A 230 15.02 -33.03 3.78
CA ILE A 230 14.45 -31.91 4.55
C ILE A 230 15.02 -30.55 4.11
N ALA A 231 16.27 -30.52 3.65
CA ALA A 231 16.87 -29.33 3.05
C ALA A 231 16.11 -28.86 1.79
N GLU A 232 15.61 -29.78 0.97
CA GLU A 232 14.82 -29.46 -0.23
C GLU A 232 13.44 -28.90 0.16
N VAL A 233 12.79 -29.49 1.19
CA VAL A 233 11.54 -28.95 1.74
C VAL A 233 11.75 -27.56 2.33
N GLY A 234 12.82 -27.37 3.11
CA GLY A 234 13.19 -26.08 3.67
C GLY A 234 13.40 -25.01 2.59
N ARG A 235 14.15 -25.35 1.53
CA ARG A 235 14.32 -24.46 0.37
C ARG A 235 12.99 -24.11 -0.29
N ARG A 236 12.10 -25.10 -0.47
CA ARG A 236 10.76 -24.88 -1.03
C ARG A 236 9.92 -23.95 -0.17
N ILE A 237 9.94 -24.10 1.15
CA ILE A 237 9.25 -23.22 2.10
C ILE A 237 9.76 -21.78 1.95
N THR A 238 11.08 -21.58 1.93
CA THR A 238 11.69 -20.25 1.76
C THR A 238 11.26 -19.60 0.44
N LEU A 239 11.25 -20.34 -0.67
CA LEU A 239 10.77 -19.85 -1.96
C LEU A 239 9.30 -19.44 -1.91
N LEU A 240 8.43 -20.26 -1.32
CA LEU A 240 7.02 -19.93 -1.16
C LEU A 240 6.81 -18.67 -0.32
N MET A 241 7.62 -18.47 0.73
CA MET A 241 7.58 -17.25 1.54
C MET A 241 8.09 -16.02 0.78
N HIS A 242 9.09 -16.16 -0.08
CA HIS A 242 9.56 -15.08 -0.96
C HIS A 242 8.51 -14.70 -2.02
N LEU A 243 7.73 -15.67 -2.48
CA LEU A 243 6.59 -15.50 -3.38
C LEU A 243 5.28 -15.09 -2.68
N ASP A 244 5.32 -14.87 -1.36
CA ASP A 244 4.14 -14.54 -0.54
C ASP A 244 3.01 -15.60 -0.59
N ARG A 245 3.34 -16.85 -0.95
CA ARG A 245 2.45 -18.02 -0.96
C ARG A 245 2.42 -18.70 0.41
N LEU A 246 1.97 -17.95 1.41
CA LEU A 246 2.11 -18.28 2.83
C LEU A 246 1.30 -19.53 3.23
N ASP A 247 0.12 -19.75 2.63
CA ASP A 247 -0.69 -20.93 2.92
C ASP A 247 -0.02 -22.23 2.43
N ASP A 248 0.60 -22.19 1.25
CA ASP A 248 1.35 -23.33 0.72
C ASP A 248 2.58 -23.62 1.58
N ALA A 249 3.26 -22.57 2.06
CA ALA A 249 4.38 -22.70 2.98
C ALA A 249 3.93 -23.35 4.31
N LEU A 250 2.79 -22.92 4.87
CA LEU A 250 2.21 -23.50 6.08
C LEU A 250 1.80 -24.96 5.89
N GLN A 251 1.27 -25.33 4.72
CA GLN A 251 0.95 -26.72 4.39
C GLN A 251 2.21 -27.60 4.38
N LEU A 252 3.31 -27.13 3.80
CA LEU A 252 4.59 -27.86 3.81
C LEU A 252 5.25 -27.92 5.19
N LEU A 253 5.05 -26.91 6.03
CA LEU A 253 5.56 -26.90 7.41
C LEU A 253 4.83 -27.89 8.33
N SER A 254 3.53 -28.11 8.10
CA SER A 254 2.66 -28.95 8.94
C SER A 254 3.23 -30.34 9.29
N PRO A 255 3.70 -31.16 8.33
CA PRO A 255 4.27 -32.48 8.65
C PRO A 255 5.59 -32.38 9.43
N LEU A 256 6.42 -31.36 9.17
CA LEU A 256 7.74 -31.19 9.81
C LEU A 256 7.64 -30.87 11.31
N ARG A 257 6.51 -30.32 11.75
CA ARG A 257 6.26 -29.99 13.16
C ARG A 257 6.29 -31.21 14.08
N ARG A 258 5.99 -32.40 13.55
CA ARG A 258 5.98 -33.66 14.33
C ARG A 258 7.39 -34.17 14.62
N ASP A 259 8.39 -33.75 13.85
CA ASP A 259 9.79 -34.14 14.06
C ASP A 259 10.42 -33.24 15.13
N PRO A 260 10.85 -33.78 16.29
CA PRO A 260 11.49 -33.00 17.36
C PRO A 260 12.73 -32.23 16.92
N ARG A 261 13.45 -32.70 15.87
CA ARG A 261 14.66 -32.06 15.35
C ARG A 261 14.37 -30.77 14.58
N PHE A 262 13.21 -30.69 13.93
CA PHE A 262 12.83 -29.58 13.04
C PHE A 262 11.75 -28.67 13.63
N ARG A 263 11.05 -29.14 14.66
CA ARG A 263 10.03 -28.39 15.39
C ARG A 263 10.41 -26.93 15.68
N PRO A 264 11.60 -26.58 16.22
CA PRO A 264 11.92 -25.18 16.49
C PRO A 264 11.95 -24.28 15.25
N THR A 265 12.72 -24.66 14.24
CA THR A 265 12.83 -23.88 12.99
C THR A 265 11.48 -23.80 12.28
N CYS A 266 10.67 -24.87 12.36
CA CYS A 266 9.30 -24.88 11.84
C CYS A 266 8.40 -23.86 12.55
N LEU A 267 8.54 -23.70 13.88
CA LEU A 267 7.75 -22.73 14.65
C LEU A 267 8.11 -21.29 14.29
N ASP A 268 9.39 -20.99 14.05
CA ASP A 268 9.84 -19.66 13.62
C ASP A 268 9.24 -19.28 12.25
N TYR A 269 9.36 -20.18 11.26
CA TYR A 269 8.76 -19.95 9.94
C TYR A 269 7.23 -19.85 9.99
N GLN A 270 6.59 -20.66 10.84
CA GLN A 270 5.14 -20.59 11.05
C GLN A 270 4.73 -19.26 11.69
N GLY A 271 5.47 -18.80 12.70
CA GLY A 271 5.27 -17.49 13.32
C GLY A 271 5.36 -16.36 12.31
N LEU A 272 6.36 -16.41 11.41
CA LEU A 272 6.56 -15.43 10.36
C LEU A 272 5.45 -15.47 9.30
N CYS A 273 4.99 -16.65 8.88
CA CYS A 273 3.86 -16.78 7.95
C CYS A 273 2.59 -16.17 8.55
N TRP A 274 2.26 -16.51 9.79
CA TRP A 274 1.09 -15.93 10.46
C TRP A 274 1.22 -14.42 10.69
N GLN A 275 2.42 -13.93 10.95
CA GLN A 275 2.67 -12.49 11.10
C GLN A 275 2.39 -11.75 9.79
N ARG A 276 2.84 -12.30 8.66
CA ARG A 276 2.62 -11.72 7.32
C ARG A 276 1.15 -11.80 6.86
N GLN A 277 0.39 -12.78 7.33
CA GLN A 277 -1.07 -12.86 7.14
C GLN A 277 -1.87 -12.08 8.19
N GLU A 278 -1.22 -11.27 9.03
CA GLU A 278 -1.84 -10.48 10.10
C GLU A 278 -2.62 -11.31 11.16
N HIS A 279 -2.33 -12.60 11.24
CA HIS A 279 -2.84 -13.50 12.28
C HIS A 279 -1.98 -13.43 13.54
N PHE A 280 -1.87 -12.23 14.13
CA PHE A 280 -0.90 -11.93 15.19
C PHE A 280 -1.04 -12.82 16.44
N SER A 281 -2.26 -13.23 16.82
CA SER A 281 -2.45 -14.17 17.93
C SER A 281 -1.83 -15.55 17.67
N LYS A 282 -1.94 -16.05 16.44
CA LYS A 282 -1.32 -17.33 16.02
C LYS A 282 0.19 -17.19 15.90
N SER A 283 0.64 -16.05 15.36
CA SER A 283 2.07 -15.71 15.28
C SER A 283 2.72 -15.69 16.67
N LEU A 284 2.11 -14.98 17.62
CA LEU A 284 2.57 -14.91 18.99
C LEU A 284 2.68 -16.30 19.63
N ALA A 285 1.66 -17.15 19.49
CA ALA A 285 1.67 -18.50 20.04
C ALA A 285 2.80 -19.37 19.44
N ALA A 286 3.06 -19.23 18.14
CA ALA A 286 4.14 -19.93 17.46
C ALA A 286 5.52 -19.50 17.99
N TYR A 287 5.77 -18.18 18.07
CA TYR A 287 7.04 -17.66 18.60
C TYR A 287 7.24 -17.97 20.08
N GLN A 288 6.20 -17.90 20.92
CA GLN A 288 6.30 -18.32 22.32
C GLN A 288 6.65 -19.80 22.45
N SER A 289 6.09 -20.65 21.58
CA SER A 289 6.46 -22.07 21.53
C SER A 289 7.92 -22.26 21.11
N ALA A 290 8.43 -21.44 20.18
CA ALA A 290 9.84 -21.46 19.78
C ALA A 290 10.76 -21.01 20.92
N VAL A 291 10.43 -19.92 21.62
CA VAL A 291 11.15 -19.46 22.82
C VAL A 291 11.22 -20.57 23.87
N ALA A 292 10.07 -21.15 24.22
CA ALA A 292 10.01 -22.22 25.22
C ALA A 292 10.87 -23.43 24.84
N TYR A 293 10.90 -23.81 23.56
CA TYR A 293 11.78 -24.86 23.09
C TYR A 293 13.25 -24.47 23.26
N TRP A 294 13.67 -23.31 22.75
CA TRP A 294 15.09 -22.91 22.73
C TRP A 294 15.65 -22.66 24.13
N GLN A 295 14.84 -22.20 25.08
CA GLN A 295 15.24 -22.05 26.48
C GLN A 295 15.69 -23.38 27.11
N THR A 296 15.10 -24.51 26.71
CA THR A 296 15.47 -25.85 27.22
C THR A 296 16.71 -26.46 26.57
N GLN A 297 17.22 -25.86 25.49
CA GLN A 297 18.38 -26.37 24.77
C GLN A 297 19.69 -25.98 25.49
N PRO A 298 20.77 -26.76 25.33
CA PRO A 298 22.09 -26.38 25.83
C PRO A 298 22.58 -25.08 25.19
N GLU A 299 23.43 -24.34 25.92
CA GLU A 299 24.02 -23.10 25.43
C GLU A 299 24.82 -23.34 24.13
N SER A 300 24.54 -22.52 23.13
CA SER A 300 25.19 -22.53 21.82
C SER A 300 24.87 -21.25 21.07
N ASP A 301 25.73 -20.85 20.15
CA ASP A 301 25.49 -19.69 19.27
C ASP A 301 24.16 -19.82 18.52
N ARG A 302 23.82 -21.05 18.10
CA ARG A 302 22.55 -21.36 17.45
C ARG A 302 21.36 -21.06 18.36
N LYS A 303 21.41 -21.44 19.64
CA LYS A 303 20.37 -21.15 20.63
C LYS A 303 20.18 -19.63 20.76
N GLN A 304 21.27 -18.89 20.92
CA GLN A 304 21.22 -17.43 21.08
C GLN A 304 20.60 -16.74 19.87
N LEU A 305 21.03 -17.08 18.66
CA LEU A 305 20.48 -16.53 17.40
C LEU A 305 18.99 -16.86 17.24
N SER A 306 18.60 -18.11 17.55
CA SER A 306 17.19 -18.51 17.45
C SER A 306 16.31 -17.85 18.52
N LEU A 307 16.81 -17.68 19.75
CA LEU A 307 16.08 -16.93 20.78
C LEU A 307 15.93 -15.46 20.40
N ALA A 308 16.97 -14.82 19.89
CA ALA A 308 16.89 -13.44 19.42
C ALA A 308 15.81 -13.30 18.32
N SER A 309 15.84 -14.18 17.31
CA SER A 309 14.82 -14.21 16.25
C SER A 309 13.40 -14.39 16.81
N ALA A 310 13.21 -15.35 17.72
CA ALA A 310 11.90 -15.64 18.30
C ALA A 310 11.39 -14.48 19.17
N TRP A 311 12.24 -13.86 20.00
CA TRP A 311 11.87 -12.70 20.82
C TRP A 311 11.56 -11.46 19.98
N LYS A 312 12.28 -11.23 18.88
CA LYS A 312 11.91 -10.20 17.89
C LYS A 312 10.49 -10.42 17.36
N GLY A 313 10.14 -11.66 17.02
CA GLY A 313 8.79 -12.06 16.60
C GLY A 313 7.73 -11.88 17.70
N VAL A 314 8.03 -12.27 18.94
CA VAL A 314 7.15 -12.04 20.11
C VAL A 314 6.88 -10.55 20.29
N GLY A 315 7.91 -9.71 20.28
CA GLY A 315 7.79 -8.27 20.43
C GLY A 315 6.89 -7.66 19.36
N PHE A 316 7.12 -8.02 18.09
CA PHE A 316 6.29 -7.53 16.99
C PHE A 316 4.82 -7.95 17.12
N ALA A 317 4.55 -9.23 17.39
CA ALA A 317 3.18 -9.72 17.53
C ALA A 317 2.48 -9.13 18.77
N ALA A 318 3.21 -8.94 19.88
CA ALA A 318 2.71 -8.32 21.09
C ALA A 318 2.30 -6.87 20.86
N ARG A 319 3.13 -6.09 20.14
CA ARG A 319 2.83 -4.70 19.73
C ARG A 319 1.52 -4.62 18.97
N ARG A 320 1.35 -5.46 17.94
CA ARG A 320 0.13 -5.51 17.11
C ARG A 320 -1.13 -5.92 17.88
N LEU A 321 -0.97 -6.64 18.99
CA LEU A 321 -2.06 -7.04 19.88
C LEU A 321 -2.27 -6.07 21.06
N GLY A 322 -1.50 -4.98 21.14
CA GLY A 322 -1.57 -4.04 22.26
C GLY A 322 -1.07 -4.59 23.60
N LYS A 323 -0.29 -5.68 23.60
CA LYS A 323 0.26 -6.31 24.82
C LYS A 323 1.55 -5.62 25.27
N ARG A 324 1.43 -4.37 25.73
CA ARG A 324 2.56 -3.48 26.06
C ARG A 324 3.63 -4.11 26.95
N THR A 325 3.24 -4.73 28.06
CA THR A 325 4.21 -5.35 28.99
C THR A 325 5.00 -6.49 28.37
N LEU A 326 4.35 -7.30 27.52
CA LEU A 326 5.00 -8.41 26.83
C LEU A 326 5.91 -7.92 25.71
N GLU A 327 5.49 -6.88 24.99
CA GLU A 327 6.30 -6.23 23.96
C GLU A 327 7.60 -5.68 24.54
N GLU A 328 7.50 -4.88 25.61
CA GLU A 328 8.65 -4.30 26.29
C GLU A 328 9.61 -5.38 26.79
N HIS A 329 9.08 -6.41 27.47
CA HIS A 329 9.89 -7.53 27.96
C HIS A 329 10.59 -8.26 26.81
N ALA A 330 9.90 -8.48 25.68
CA ALA A 330 10.48 -9.15 24.52
C ALA A 330 11.64 -8.37 23.91
N TYR A 331 11.50 -7.05 23.75
CA TYR A 331 12.56 -6.21 23.17
C TYR A 331 13.72 -5.95 24.13
N GLN A 332 13.48 -5.86 25.45
CA GLN A 332 14.55 -5.86 26.45
C GLN A 332 15.37 -7.15 26.36
N THR A 333 14.67 -8.30 26.39
CA THR A 333 15.32 -9.62 26.27
C THR A 333 16.09 -9.76 24.95
N LEU A 334 15.56 -9.20 23.85
CA LEU A 334 16.26 -9.17 22.56
C LEU A 334 17.58 -8.40 22.65
N VAL A 335 17.58 -7.21 23.26
CA VAL A 335 18.80 -6.42 23.46
C VAL A 335 19.81 -7.15 24.34
N ASP A 336 19.36 -7.79 25.42
CA ASP A 336 20.23 -8.58 26.30
C ASP A 336 20.88 -9.76 25.56
N LEU A 337 20.15 -10.39 24.64
CA LEU A 337 20.65 -11.50 23.82
C LEU A 337 21.50 -11.04 22.64
N SER A 338 21.20 -9.89 22.04
CA SER A 338 21.82 -9.40 20.82
C SER A 338 21.80 -7.85 20.79
N PRO A 339 22.79 -7.18 21.40
CA PRO A 339 22.84 -5.72 21.51
C PRO A 339 23.29 -5.07 20.20
N THR A 340 22.50 -5.27 19.15
CA THR A 340 22.71 -4.71 17.81
C THR A 340 22.02 -3.35 17.69
N ALA A 341 22.45 -2.54 16.71
CA ALA A 341 21.81 -1.26 16.40
C ALA A 341 20.29 -1.42 16.15
N GLU A 342 19.89 -2.45 15.38
CA GLU A 342 18.49 -2.76 15.13
C GLU A 342 17.72 -3.11 16.41
N SER A 343 18.29 -3.91 17.30
CA SER A 343 17.63 -4.32 18.54
C SER A 343 17.41 -3.14 19.49
N HIS A 344 18.40 -2.26 19.61
CA HIS A 344 18.25 -1.01 20.34
C HIS A 344 17.22 -0.08 19.72
N LEU A 345 17.18 0.04 18.40
CA LEU A 345 16.19 0.85 17.70
C LEU A 345 14.76 0.33 17.93
N LEU A 346 14.54 -0.99 17.87
CA LEU A 346 13.24 -1.61 18.16
C LEU A 346 12.79 -1.32 19.60
N LEU A 347 13.70 -1.45 20.57
CA LEU A 347 13.39 -1.12 21.97
C LEU A 347 13.12 0.38 22.16
N ALA A 348 13.85 1.25 21.47
CA ALA A 348 13.60 2.70 21.48
C ALA A 348 12.22 3.05 20.93
N GLN A 349 11.80 2.41 19.83
CA GLN A 349 10.45 2.56 19.27
C GLN A 349 9.39 2.10 20.25
N CYS A 350 9.58 0.93 20.89
CA CYS A 350 8.67 0.43 21.93
C CYS A 350 8.49 1.44 23.07
N TYR A 351 9.60 1.96 23.61
CA TYR A 351 9.55 2.99 24.65
C TYR A 351 8.92 4.30 24.17
N SER A 352 9.13 4.68 22.90
CA SER A 352 8.49 5.85 22.32
C SER A 352 6.96 5.72 22.33
N GLU A 353 6.43 4.59 21.86
CA GLU A 353 4.99 4.32 21.84
C GLU A 353 4.39 4.20 23.26
N HIS A 354 5.20 3.77 24.22
CA HIS A 354 4.81 3.67 25.64
C HIS A 354 5.04 4.98 26.41
N GLN A 355 5.41 6.07 25.73
CA GLN A 355 5.65 7.40 26.33
C GLN A 355 6.77 7.43 27.38
N LYS A 356 7.79 6.57 27.21
CA LYS A 356 8.99 6.49 28.04
C LYS A 356 10.15 7.26 27.39
N THR A 357 9.97 8.56 27.17
CA THR A 357 10.85 9.42 26.34
C THR A 357 12.32 9.36 26.70
N LYS A 358 12.65 9.33 28.00
CA LYS A 358 14.05 9.22 28.45
C LYS A 358 14.71 7.92 27.99
N LEU A 359 14.01 6.79 28.15
CA LEU A 359 14.52 5.47 27.76
C LEU A 359 14.57 5.32 26.24
N ALA A 360 13.56 5.83 25.54
CA ALA A 360 13.54 5.88 24.07
C ALA A 360 14.77 6.63 23.53
N GLY A 361 15.07 7.82 24.08
CA GLY A 361 16.24 8.61 23.71
C GLY A 361 17.57 7.89 23.97
N GLN A 362 17.70 7.19 25.10
CA GLN A 362 18.91 6.44 25.43
C GLN A 362 19.18 5.32 24.42
N HIS A 363 18.18 4.48 24.12
CA HIS A 363 18.37 3.40 23.16
C HIS A 363 18.48 3.87 21.71
N ALA A 364 17.83 4.97 21.34
CA ALA A 364 18.02 5.59 20.03
C ALA A 364 19.47 6.08 19.85
N ALA A 365 20.05 6.70 20.88
CA ALA A 365 21.46 7.12 20.84
C ALA A 365 22.41 5.92 20.71
N LEU A 366 22.18 4.83 21.47
CA LEU A 366 22.96 3.60 21.36
C LEU A 366 22.85 2.96 19.96
N ALA A 367 21.65 2.98 19.37
CA ALA A 367 21.46 2.47 18.00
C ALA A 367 22.29 3.26 16.98
N VAL A 368 22.34 4.59 17.10
CA VAL A 368 23.14 5.47 16.23
C VAL A 368 24.64 5.31 16.46
N GLU A 369 25.07 5.09 17.70
CA GLU A 369 26.48 4.81 18.03
C GLU A 369 26.95 3.51 17.35
N LEU A 370 26.11 2.48 17.35
CA LEU A 370 26.39 1.19 16.70
C LEU A 370 26.27 1.25 15.17
N ASP A 371 25.33 2.04 14.64
CA ASP A 371 25.15 2.25 13.20
C ASP A 371 24.75 3.71 12.89
N PRO A 372 25.70 4.55 12.46
CA PRO A 372 25.44 5.96 12.14
C PRO A 372 24.38 6.18 11.04
N ASN A 373 24.09 5.18 10.20
CA ASN A 373 23.06 5.31 9.16
C ASN A 373 21.65 5.47 9.75
N LEU A 374 21.44 5.03 11.00
CA LEU A 374 20.16 5.16 11.71
C LEU A 374 19.91 6.55 12.27
N GLN A 375 20.81 7.52 12.07
CA GLN A 375 20.68 8.87 12.62
C GLN A 375 19.41 9.57 12.14
N ALA A 376 19.09 9.50 10.84
CA ALA A 376 17.91 10.14 10.28
C ALA A 376 16.62 9.55 10.87
N GLN A 377 16.54 8.23 10.97
CA GLN A 377 15.40 7.52 11.54
C GLN A 377 15.21 7.85 13.03
N SER A 378 16.30 7.83 13.80
CA SER A 378 16.29 8.15 15.23
C SER A 378 15.90 9.60 15.49
N ALA A 379 16.42 10.54 14.70
CA ALA A 379 16.07 11.96 14.80
C ALA A 379 14.60 12.22 14.48
N SER A 380 14.06 11.56 13.45
CA SER A 380 12.65 11.64 13.07
C SER A 380 11.74 11.17 14.22
N MET A 381 12.05 10.01 14.80
CA MET A 381 11.32 9.45 15.95
C MET A 381 11.36 10.39 17.17
N LEU A 382 12.53 10.89 17.55
CA LEU A 382 12.65 11.79 18.71
C LEU A 382 11.95 13.13 18.46
N THR A 383 11.96 13.61 17.22
CA THR A 383 11.26 14.84 16.83
C THR A 383 9.74 14.65 16.94
N SER A 384 9.17 13.52 16.49
CA SER A 384 7.74 13.28 16.62
C SER A 384 7.31 13.22 18.08
N MET A 385 8.11 12.56 18.95
CA MET A 385 7.85 12.54 20.39
C MET A 385 7.82 13.95 21.01
N SER A 386 8.75 14.83 20.60
CA SER A 386 8.78 16.21 21.09
C SER A 386 7.52 16.97 20.71
N ARG A 387 7.01 16.80 19.48
CA ARG A 387 5.79 17.46 18.99
C ARG A 387 4.54 16.99 19.72
N ASP A 388 4.44 15.69 19.97
CA ASP A 388 3.27 15.08 20.60
C ASP A 388 3.15 15.42 22.10
N HIS A 389 4.26 15.79 22.75
CA HIS A 389 4.30 16.08 24.19
C HIS A 389 4.05 17.56 24.56
N PHE A 390 3.96 18.48 23.59
CA PHE A 390 3.62 19.89 23.87
C PHE A 390 2.17 20.10 24.37
N GLY A 391 1.34 19.05 24.40
CA GLY A 391 0.02 19.08 25.04
C GLY A 391 0.05 19.02 26.58
N CYS A 392 1.16 18.62 27.19
CA CYS A 392 1.35 18.58 28.63
C CYS A 392 2.40 19.61 29.03
N LEU A 393 1.99 20.88 29.13
CA LEU A 393 2.73 21.91 29.86
C LEU A 393 2.95 21.43 31.30
N GLN A 394 4.09 20.78 31.55
CA GLN A 394 4.70 20.75 32.87
C GLN A 394 5.22 22.18 33.13
N LEU A 395 4.34 23.02 33.66
CA LEU A 395 4.75 24.15 34.48
C LEU A 395 5.47 23.58 35.72
N PRO A 396 6.57 24.20 36.18
CA PRO A 396 7.40 23.71 37.27
C PRO A 396 6.65 23.51 38.59
#